data_AF-X1CNK8-F1
#
_entry.id   AF-X1CNK8-F1
#
_cell.length_a   1.000
_cell.length_b   1.000
_cell.length_c   1.000
_cell.angle_alpha   90.00
_cell.angle_beta   90.00
_cell.angle_gamma   90.00
#
_symmetry.space_group_name_H-M   'P 1'
#
loop_
_entity.id
_entity.type
_entity.pdbx_description
1 polymer ?
#
loop_
_entity_poly.entity_id
_entity_poly.type
_entity_poly.pdbx_seq_one_letter_code
_entity_poly.pdbx_strand_id
1 'polypeptide(L)'
;MQTFLNRSSDLKGRPKVVVGRLKKPYCHLILSAIKEAYALKGKPYDKVFAIDNDAYYCSELVYEIFLRANDNNPVFSLQRMTFKDPSTGEILLAWKDYFSELGTSIPEGQPGINPGGISRG
;
A
#
# COMPACT_ATOMS: atom_id res chain seq x y z
N MET A 1 11.90 -10.77 -16.14
CA MET A 1 12.15 -10.70 -14.68
C MET A 1 13.60 -10.40 -14.35
N GLN A 2 14.57 -11.11 -14.94
CA GLN A 2 16.02 -10.88 -14.71
C GLN A 2 16.46 -9.43 -14.97
N THR A 3 16.03 -8.83 -16.08
CA THR A 3 16.37 -7.44 -16.45
C THR A 3 15.79 -6.38 -15.51
N PHE A 4 14.71 -6.69 -14.78
CA PHE A 4 14.11 -5.78 -13.80
C PHE A 4 14.83 -5.87 -12.45
N LEU A 5 15.13 -7.08 -11.98
CA LEU A 5 15.82 -7.30 -10.70
C LEU A 5 17.26 -6.77 -10.73
N ASN A 6 17.95 -6.86 -11.87
CA ASN A 6 19.33 -6.37 -12.03
C ASN A 6 19.45 -4.83 -12.04
N ARG A 7 18.34 -4.09 -12.14
CA ARG A 7 18.33 -2.60 -12.08
C ARG A 7 18.24 -2.06 -10.64
N SER A 8 18.04 -2.94 -9.66
CA SER A 8 18.00 -2.57 -8.24
C SER A 8 18.81 -3.56 -7.43
N SER A 9 20.12 -3.51 -7.62
CA SER A 9 21.08 -4.29 -6.84
C SER A 9 21.74 -3.42 -5.76
N ASP A 10 22.12 -4.03 -4.64
CA ASP A 10 23.03 -3.41 -3.68
C ASP A 10 24.47 -3.39 -4.22
N LEU A 11 25.39 -2.80 -3.45
CA LEU A 11 26.82 -2.73 -3.79
C LEU A 11 27.47 -4.12 -3.93
N LYS A 12 26.78 -5.20 -3.54
CA LYS A 12 27.20 -6.61 -3.64
C LYS A 12 26.46 -7.36 -4.75
N GLY A 13 25.69 -6.67 -5.60
CA GLY A 13 24.96 -7.27 -6.70
C GLY A 13 23.66 -7.99 -6.30
N ARG A 14 23.24 -7.91 -5.02
CA ARG A 14 22.03 -8.60 -4.54
C ARG A 14 20.78 -7.78 -4.85
N PRO A 15 19.68 -8.38 -5.33
CA PRO A 15 18.45 -7.66 -5.60
C PRO A 15 17.86 -7.02 -4.33
N LYS A 16 17.46 -5.75 -4.40
CA LYS A 16 16.73 -5.03 -3.35
C LYS A 16 15.21 -5.19 -3.46
N VAL A 17 14.75 -6.17 -4.24
CA VAL A 17 13.34 -6.40 -4.55
C VAL A 17 12.92 -7.73 -3.96
N VAL A 18 11.79 -7.73 -3.26
CA VAL A 18 11.10 -8.93 -2.79
C VAL A 18 9.89 -9.17 -3.68
N VAL A 19 9.68 -10.41 -4.11
CA VAL A 19 8.53 -10.81 -4.93
C VAL A 19 7.66 -11.76 -4.12
N GLY A 20 6.38 -11.39 -3.95
CA GLY A 20 5.36 -12.21 -3.29
C GLY A 20 4.39 -12.85 -4.27
N ARG A 21 3.71 -13.91 -3.84
CA ARG A 21 2.55 -14.50 -4.51
C ARG A 21 1.47 -14.74 -3.46
N LEU A 22 0.21 -14.58 -3.86
CA LEU A 22 -0.92 -14.94 -2.99
C LEU A 22 -0.84 -16.40 -2.55
N LYS A 23 -1.31 -16.66 -1.33
CA LYS A 23 -1.51 -18.00 -0.81
C LYS A 23 -2.55 -18.73 -1.67
N LYS A 24 -2.42 -20.06 -1.80
CA LYS A 24 -3.29 -20.90 -2.65
C LYS A 24 -4.79 -20.59 -2.51
N PRO A 25 -5.35 -20.38 -1.31
CA PRO A 25 -6.77 -20.09 -1.16
C PRO A 25 -7.23 -18.81 -1.89
N TYR A 26 -6.36 -17.81 -2.08
CA TYR A 26 -6.70 -16.52 -2.68
C TYR A 26 -6.33 -16.40 -4.16
N CYS A 27 -5.63 -17.38 -4.74
CA CYS A 27 -5.18 -17.31 -6.14
C CYS A 27 -6.33 -17.18 -7.15
N HIS A 28 -7.51 -17.71 -6.82
CA HIS A 28 -8.69 -17.62 -7.68
C HIS A 28 -9.18 -16.17 -7.87
N LEU A 29 -8.82 -15.26 -6.96
CA LEU A 29 -9.22 -13.85 -6.99
C LEU A 29 -8.43 -13.02 -8.00
N ILE A 30 -7.27 -13.49 -8.46
CA ILE A 30 -6.32 -12.70 -9.26
C ILE A 30 -6.98 -12.11 -10.52
N LEU A 31 -7.75 -12.91 -11.26
CA LEU A 31 -8.40 -12.42 -12.49
C LEU A 31 -9.48 -11.37 -12.20
N SER A 32 -10.21 -11.51 -11.09
CA SER A 32 -11.22 -10.54 -10.67
C SER A 32 -10.56 -9.24 -10.21
N ALA A 33 -9.53 -9.33 -9.36
CA ALA A 33 -8.77 -8.18 -8.88
C ALA A 33 -8.12 -7.38 -10.03
N ILE A 34 -7.63 -8.06 -11.09
CA ILE A 34 -7.13 -7.37 -12.29
C ILE A 34 -8.24 -6.55 -12.98
N LYS A 35 -9.47 -7.07 -13.07
CA LYS A 35 -10.61 -6.33 -13.66
C LYS A 35 -10.94 -5.09 -12.83
N GLU A 36 -10.99 -5.24 -11.50
CA GLU A 36 -11.19 -4.12 -10.58
C GLU A 36 -10.09 -3.05 -10.73
N ALA A 37 -8.82 -3.47 -10.86
CA ALA A 37 -7.71 -2.55 -11.09
C ALA A 37 -7.88 -1.74 -12.39
N TYR A 38 -8.38 -2.35 -13.47
CA TYR A 38 -8.66 -1.63 -14.71
C TYR A 38 -9.84 -0.66 -14.57
N ALA A 39 -10.86 -1.00 -13.79
CA ALA A 39 -11.99 -0.11 -13.52
C ALA A 39 -11.58 1.15 -12.74
N LEU A 40 -10.54 1.06 -11.92
CA LEU A 40 -9.98 2.17 -11.15
C LEU A 40 -8.91 2.97 -11.91
N LYS A 41 -8.61 2.62 -13.16
CA LYS A 41 -7.60 3.33 -13.96
C LYS A 41 -8.00 4.79 -14.18
N GLY A 42 -7.07 5.70 -13.91
CA GLY A 42 -7.27 7.14 -14.09
C GLY A 42 -7.79 7.85 -12.85
N LYS A 43 -8.09 7.13 -11.76
CA LYS A 43 -8.36 7.72 -10.45
C LYS A 43 -7.14 8.49 -9.95
N PRO A 44 -7.35 9.58 -9.18
CA PRO A 44 -6.26 10.37 -8.65
C PRO A 44 -5.41 9.57 -7.67
N TYR A 45 -4.15 10.00 -7.53
CA TYR A 45 -3.26 9.46 -6.50
C TYR A 45 -3.66 10.05 -5.14
N ASP A 46 -3.86 9.17 -4.15
CA ASP A 46 -4.16 9.62 -2.79
C ASP A 46 -2.90 10.14 -2.09
N LYS A 47 -2.89 11.43 -1.81
CA LYS A 47 -1.79 12.12 -1.12
C LYS A 47 -1.99 12.15 0.40
N VAL A 48 -3.21 11.91 0.88
CA VAL A 48 -3.50 11.98 2.31
C VAL A 48 -3.50 10.61 2.98
N PHE A 49 -3.36 9.54 2.20
CA PHE A 49 -3.33 8.15 2.67
C PHE A 49 -4.60 7.75 3.44
N ALA A 50 -5.74 8.35 3.08
CA ALA A 50 -7.03 8.12 3.70
C ALA A 50 -7.81 7.09 2.88
N ILE A 51 -8.26 6.03 3.55
CA ILE A 51 -9.13 5.03 2.95
C ILE A 51 -10.49 5.67 2.61
N ASP A 52 -11.09 5.23 1.50
CA ASP A 52 -12.46 5.58 1.08
C ASP A 52 -12.67 7.04 0.64
N ASN A 53 -11.71 7.58 -0.13
CA ASN A 53 -11.79 8.94 -0.70
C ASN A 53 -11.80 8.99 -2.25
N ASP A 54 -12.02 7.85 -2.91
CA ASP A 54 -11.99 7.67 -4.38
C ASP A 54 -10.66 8.13 -5.05
N ALA A 55 -9.59 8.22 -4.27
CA ALA A 55 -8.21 8.31 -4.69
C ALA A 55 -7.47 7.08 -4.15
N TYR A 56 -6.38 6.66 -4.81
CA TYR A 56 -5.69 5.44 -4.39
C TYR A 56 -4.18 5.62 -4.37
N TYR A 57 -3.55 5.36 -3.23
CA TYR A 57 -2.11 5.15 -3.16
C TYR A 57 -1.74 3.68 -3.37
N CYS A 58 -0.46 3.38 -3.55
CA CYS A 58 -0.01 2.12 -4.12
C CYS A 58 -0.50 0.86 -3.37
N SER A 59 -0.37 0.80 -2.05
CA SER A 59 -0.82 -0.34 -1.25
C SER A 59 -2.32 -0.37 -1.01
N GLU A 60 -2.97 0.79 -0.96
CA GLU A 60 -4.43 0.88 -0.89
C GLU A 60 -5.08 0.34 -2.16
N LEU A 61 -4.56 0.66 -3.34
CA LEU A 61 -5.10 0.11 -4.59
C LEU A 61 -5.07 -1.43 -4.57
N VAL A 62 -3.99 -2.03 -4.08
CA VAL A 62 -3.89 -3.49 -3.94
C VAL A 62 -4.92 -4.03 -2.93
N TYR A 63 -5.11 -3.35 -1.79
CA TYR A 63 -6.14 -3.71 -0.83
C TYR A 63 -7.54 -3.66 -1.46
N GLU A 64 -7.88 -2.55 -2.11
CA GLU A 64 -9.20 -2.28 -2.67
C GLU A 64 -9.58 -3.29 -3.75
N ILE A 65 -8.69 -3.57 -4.70
CA ILE A 65 -9.01 -4.49 -5.80
C ILE A 65 -9.22 -5.92 -5.31
N PHE A 66 -8.53 -6.35 -4.24
CA PHE A 66 -8.71 -7.67 -3.66
C PHE A 66 -9.90 -7.73 -2.72
N LEU A 67 -10.24 -6.62 -2.06
CA LEU A 67 -11.47 -6.49 -1.28
C LEU A 67 -12.69 -6.66 -2.20
N ARG A 68 -12.77 -5.88 -3.27
CA ARG A 68 -13.86 -5.96 -4.26
C ARG A 68 -13.94 -7.31 -4.94
N ALA A 69 -12.79 -7.88 -5.33
CA ALA A 69 -12.72 -9.18 -5.96
C ALA A 69 -13.20 -10.34 -5.07
N ASN A 70 -13.22 -10.15 -3.75
CA ASN A 70 -13.54 -11.16 -2.74
C ASN A 70 -14.88 -10.86 -2.03
N ASP A 71 -15.84 -10.28 -2.75
CA ASP A 71 -17.17 -9.94 -2.23
C ASP A 71 -17.12 -9.04 -0.98
N ASN A 72 -16.21 -8.07 -0.99
CA ASN A 72 -15.92 -7.18 0.14
C ASN A 72 -15.43 -7.89 1.41
N ASN A 73 -14.94 -9.12 1.30
CA ASN A 73 -14.23 -9.80 2.39
C ASN A 73 -12.72 -9.49 2.29
N PRO A 74 -12.11 -8.92 3.34
CA PRO A 74 -10.72 -8.47 3.27
C PRO A 74 -9.73 -9.64 3.15
N VAL A 75 -8.95 -9.64 2.07
CA VAL A 75 -7.78 -10.53 1.91
C VAL A 75 -6.58 -10.02 2.73
N PHE A 76 -6.44 -8.69 2.81
CA PHE A 76 -5.44 -8.01 3.62
C PHE A 76 -6.13 -7.20 4.71
N SER A 77 -5.51 -7.07 5.88
CA SER A 77 -6.09 -6.34 7.01
C SER A 77 -5.51 -4.93 7.10
N LEU A 78 -6.39 -3.93 7.18
CA LEU A 78 -5.99 -2.57 7.55
C LEU A 78 -5.33 -2.56 8.94
N GLN A 79 -4.34 -1.70 9.09
CA GLN A 79 -3.58 -1.49 10.32
C GLN A 79 -3.76 -0.05 10.78
N ARG A 80 -3.50 0.23 12.05
CA ARG A 80 -3.41 1.61 12.53
C ARG A 80 -2.16 2.25 11.94
N MET A 81 -2.33 3.30 11.14
CA MET A 81 -1.21 4.06 10.60
C MET A 81 -0.44 4.74 11.72
N THR A 82 0.87 4.84 11.55
CA THR A 82 1.70 5.68 12.39
C THR A 82 2.75 6.39 11.55
N PHE A 83 2.91 7.67 11.83
CA PHE A 83 3.91 8.59 11.25
C PHE A 83 4.98 8.94 12.28
N LYS A 84 4.96 8.24 13.42
CA LYS A 84 5.86 8.42 14.53
C LYS A 84 7.18 7.72 14.29
N ASP A 85 8.25 8.34 14.78
CA ASP A 85 9.53 7.68 14.94
C ASP A 85 9.41 6.60 16.03
N PRO A 86 9.77 5.33 15.76
CA PRO A 86 9.66 4.26 16.74
C PRO A 86 10.59 4.45 17.96
N SER A 87 11.65 5.25 17.84
CA SER A 87 12.59 5.51 18.94
C SER A 87 12.13 6.61 19.89
N THR A 88 11.45 7.64 19.38
CA THR A 88 11.00 8.79 20.18
C THR A 88 9.51 8.80 20.48
N GLY A 89 8.69 8.11 19.66
CA GLY A 89 7.23 8.15 19.75
C GLY A 89 6.60 9.44 19.22
N GLU A 90 7.40 10.36 18.68
CA GLU A 90 6.97 11.64 18.12
C GLU A 90 6.77 11.55 16.61
N ILE A 91 5.83 12.32 16.06
CA ILE A 91 5.65 12.41 14.62
C ILE A 91 6.91 13.02 13.98
N LEU A 92 7.43 12.34 12.96
CA LEU A 92 8.60 12.79 12.20
C LEU A 92 8.33 14.17 11.57
N LEU A 93 9.32 15.06 11.64
CA LEU A 93 9.19 16.43 11.13
C LEU A 93 8.80 16.46 9.64
N ALA A 94 9.39 15.59 8.82
CA ALA A 94 9.06 15.49 7.40
C ALA A 94 7.55 15.22 7.14
N TRP A 95 6.89 14.46 8.01
CA TRP A 95 5.44 14.24 7.89
C TRP A 95 4.65 15.45 8.36
N LYS A 96 5.09 16.15 9.40
CA LYS A 96 4.46 17.42 9.82
C LYS A 96 4.48 18.44 8.67
N ASP A 97 5.63 18.60 8.03
CA ASP A 97 5.81 19.54 6.93
C ASP A 97 4.95 19.13 5.73
N TYR A 98 5.00 17.86 5.33
CA TYR A 98 4.21 17.32 4.22
C TYR A 98 2.70 17.57 4.37
N PHE A 99 2.14 17.24 5.54
CA PHE A 99 0.70 17.40 5.77
C PHE A 99 0.29 18.87 5.98
N SER A 100 1.20 19.70 6.50
CA SER A 100 1.02 21.15 6.56
C SER A 100 0.92 21.77 5.16
N GLU A 101 1.79 21.39 4.23
CA GLU A 101 1.74 21.84 2.83
C GLU A 101 0.45 21.39 2.11
N LEU A 102 -0.08 20.22 2.48
CA LEU A 102 -1.37 19.74 1.97
C LEU A 102 -2.58 20.42 2.64
N GLY A 103 -2.38 21.17 3.73
CA GLY A 103 -3.46 21.81 4.48
C GLY A 103 -4.40 20.83 5.18
N THR A 104 -3.92 19.64 5.55
CA THR A 104 -4.73 18.57 6.14
C THR A 104 -4.07 17.97 7.38
N SER A 105 -4.87 17.32 8.22
CA SER A 105 -4.37 16.65 9.42
C SER A 105 -3.65 15.35 9.07
N ILE A 106 -2.58 15.05 9.80
CA ILE A 106 -1.89 13.76 9.74
C ILE A 106 -2.86 12.66 10.18
N PRO A 107 -3.10 11.60 9.39
CA PRO A 107 -4.06 10.54 9.73
C PRO A 107 -3.46 9.52 10.72
N GLU A 108 -2.80 10.02 11.77
CA GLU A 108 -2.21 9.19 12.82
C GLU A 108 -3.29 8.32 13.49
N GLY A 109 -3.03 7.03 13.58
CA GLY A 109 -3.93 6.06 14.22
C GLY A 109 -5.16 5.67 13.38
N GLN A 110 -5.37 6.29 12.21
CA GLN A 110 -6.45 5.90 11.30
C GLN A 110 -6.14 4.55 10.62
N PRO A 111 -7.16 3.82 10.14
CA PRO A 111 -6.95 2.62 9.35
C PRO A 111 -6.21 2.94 8.05
N GLY A 112 -5.21 2.13 7.72
CA GLY A 112 -4.49 2.21 6.45
C GLY A 112 -3.71 0.93 6.16
N ILE A 113 -2.98 0.90 5.07
CA ILE A 113 -2.22 -0.28 4.66
C ILE A 113 -0.91 0.11 3.98
N ASN A 114 0.17 -0.61 4.25
CA ASN A 114 1.47 -0.36 3.64
C ASN A 114 2.05 -1.65 3.02
N PRO A 115 3.07 -1.54 2.15
CA PRO A 115 3.67 -2.71 1.50
C PRO A 115 4.16 -3.78 2.48
N GLY A 116 4.65 -3.38 3.67
CA GLY A 116 5.07 -4.32 4.71
C GLY A 116 3.91 -5.11 5.32
N GLY A 117 2.74 -4.49 5.47
CA GLY A 117 1.51 -5.17 5.88
C GLY A 117 1.06 -6.21 4.85
N ILE A 118 1.08 -5.84 3.57
CA ILE A 118 0.74 -6.74 2.46
C ILE A 118 1.71 -7.92 2.38
N SER A 119 3.02 -7.69 2.57
CA SER A 119 4.03 -8.75 2.40
C SER A 119 3.98 -9.84 3.47
N ARG A 120 3.28 -9.62 4.59
CA ARG A 120 3.14 -10.60 5.68
C ARG A 120 1.81 -11.37 5.65
N GLY A 121 0.89 -10.98 4.76
CA GLY A 121 -0.46 -11.55 4.61
C GLY A 121 -0.53 -12.97 4.09
#